data_AF-A0A9P0NQ07-F1
#
_entry.id   AF-A0A9P0NQ07-F1
#
_cell.length_a   1.000
_cell.length_b   1.000
_cell.length_c   1.000
_cell.angle_alpha   90.00
_cell.angle_beta   90.00
_cell.angle_gamma   90.00
#
_symmetry.space_group_name_H-M   'P 1'
#
loop_
_entity.id
_entity.type
_entity.pdbx_description
1 polymer ?
#
loop_
_entity_poly.entity_id
_entity_poly.type
_entity_poly.pdbx_seq_one_letter_code
_entity_poly.pdbx_strand_id
1 'polypeptide(L)'
;MEILESYNIIFNKSQVPKIKEEKEQAYKEIHQKYILQIGRDLTEKQLKKKIQNMKTELKKKTDKTATGNKKIVLKAWAKHILALMEGQENPVFQKVPGAIGSVEQPQPSTSKTEEFIPPPPHVRPLPHKSTVTKRTKLKETDETSDLSNTELQRLVLLEQLELIKVRKEKEKLLLEKLQKENGDQFEEINNLLFRKL
;
A
#
# COMPACT_ATOMS: atom_id res chain seq x y z
N MET A 1 15.76 21.97 -18.01
CA MET A 1 14.82 21.87 -16.86
C MET A 1 14.57 23.23 -16.21
N GLU A 2 15.26 24.29 -16.66
CA GLU A 2 15.05 25.69 -16.24
C GLU A 2 13.61 26.18 -16.41
N ILE A 3 12.87 25.68 -17.42
CA ILE A 3 11.46 26.06 -17.61
C ILE A 3 10.63 25.82 -16.33
N LEU A 4 10.92 24.78 -15.54
CA LEU A 4 10.14 24.49 -14.33
C LEU A 4 10.52 25.37 -13.14
N GLU A 5 11.70 26.01 -13.16
CA GLU A 5 12.20 26.83 -12.06
C GLU A 5 11.43 28.16 -11.97
N SER A 6 10.97 28.69 -13.10
CA SER A 6 10.16 29.91 -13.13
C SER A 6 8.70 29.72 -12.68
N TYR A 7 8.24 28.47 -12.50
CA TYR A 7 6.84 28.16 -12.18
C TYR A 7 6.71 27.35 -10.88
N ASN A 8 7.16 27.93 -9.77
CA ASN A 8 7.06 27.29 -8.46
C ASN A 8 5.60 27.01 -8.03
N ILE A 9 4.64 27.77 -8.55
CA ILE A 9 3.21 27.61 -8.24
C ILE A 9 2.68 26.19 -8.50
N ILE A 10 3.27 25.46 -9.44
CA ILE A 10 2.91 24.08 -9.76
C ILE A 10 3.23 23.11 -8.62
N PHE A 11 4.20 23.44 -7.77
CA PHE A 11 4.62 22.65 -6.62
C PHE A 11 3.83 22.99 -5.35
N ASN A 12 3.08 24.10 -5.35
CA ASN A 12 2.22 24.50 -4.24
C ASN A 12 1.14 23.43 -3.93
N LYS A 13 0.91 23.15 -2.65
CA LYS A 13 -0.06 22.15 -2.18
C LYS A 13 -1.50 22.67 -2.07
N SER A 14 -1.71 23.99 -2.13
CA SER A 14 -3.02 24.62 -1.97
C SER A 14 -4.02 24.17 -3.05
N GLN A 15 -5.28 24.02 -2.65
CA GLN A 15 -6.39 23.58 -3.50
C GLN A 15 -7.46 24.67 -3.72
N VAL A 16 -7.17 25.91 -3.33
CA VAL A 16 -8.04 27.06 -3.55
C VAL A 16 -8.32 27.21 -5.06
N PRO A 17 -9.57 27.50 -5.48
CA PRO A 17 -9.94 27.61 -6.90
C PRO A 17 -9.02 28.53 -7.71
N LYS A 18 -8.74 29.74 -7.18
CA LYS A 18 -7.81 30.70 -7.81
C LYS A 18 -6.43 30.09 -8.09
N ILE A 19 -5.86 29.40 -7.11
CA ILE A 19 -4.55 28.75 -7.25
C ILE A 19 -4.61 27.56 -8.22
N LYS A 20 -5.76 26.87 -8.34
CA LYS A 20 -5.93 25.80 -9.34
C LYS A 20 -5.93 26.36 -10.75
N GLU A 21 -6.62 27.47 -10.97
CA GLU A 21 -6.64 28.19 -12.26
C GLU A 21 -5.24 28.68 -12.64
N GLU A 22 -4.53 29.33 -11.70
CA GLU A 22 -3.15 29.78 -11.90
C GLU A 22 -2.20 28.61 -12.22
N LYS A 23 -2.38 27.44 -11.59
CA LYS A 23 -1.62 26.24 -11.93
C LYS A 23 -1.92 25.73 -13.34
N GLU A 24 -3.19 25.72 -13.73
CA GLU A 24 -3.58 25.32 -15.08
C GLU A 24 -2.97 26.24 -16.14
N GLN A 25 -3.02 27.54 -15.89
CA GLN A 25 -2.38 28.53 -16.75
C GLN A 25 -0.86 28.31 -16.82
N ALA A 26 -0.20 28.06 -15.70
CA ALA A 26 1.22 27.74 -15.67
C ALA A 26 1.55 26.47 -16.48
N TYR A 27 0.71 25.42 -16.43
CA TYR A 27 0.92 24.22 -17.26
C TYR A 27 0.82 24.51 -18.75
N LYS A 28 -0.12 25.38 -19.18
CA LYS A 28 -0.26 25.81 -20.58
C LYS A 28 0.98 26.55 -21.06
N GLU A 29 1.48 27.49 -20.27
CA GLU A 29 2.69 28.25 -20.62
C GLU A 29 3.95 27.37 -20.68
N ILE A 30 4.10 26.44 -19.74
CA ILE A 30 5.22 25.49 -19.74
C ILE A 30 5.13 24.57 -20.96
N HIS A 31 3.94 24.12 -21.32
CA HIS A 31 3.74 23.30 -22.52
C HIS A 31 4.22 24.05 -23.77
N GLN A 32 3.81 25.31 -23.92
CA GLN A 32 4.24 26.13 -25.05
C GLN A 32 5.77 26.32 -25.07
N LYS A 33 6.38 26.67 -23.94
CA LYS A 33 7.84 26.81 -23.81
C LYS A 33 8.58 25.49 -24.05
N TYR A 34 8.01 24.37 -23.63
CA TYR A 34 8.57 23.04 -23.82
C TYR A 34 8.60 22.64 -25.30
N ILE A 35 7.52 22.91 -26.04
CA ILE A 35 7.47 22.68 -27.49
C ILE A 35 8.53 23.55 -28.18
N LEU A 36 8.62 24.83 -27.82
CA LEU A 36 9.59 25.76 -28.42
C LEU A 36 11.05 25.36 -28.15
N GLN A 37 11.39 24.89 -26.95
CA GLN A 37 12.79 24.55 -26.59
C GLN A 37 13.22 23.15 -27.03
N ILE A 38 12.32 22.16 -27.00
CA ILE A 38 12.68 20.74 -27.18
C ILE A 38 12.17 20.19 -28.51
N GLY A 39 11.21 20.86 -29.17
CA GLY A 39 10.68 20.46 -30.48
C GLY A 39 9.95 19.11 -30.46
N ARG A 40 9.43 18.69 -29.30
CA ARG A 40 8.66 17.44 -29.17
C ARG A 40 7.22 17.73 -28.82
N ASP A 41 6.33 17.14 -29.60
CA ASP A 41 4.88 17.21 -29.36
C ASP A 41 4.52 16.34 -28.16
N LEU A 42 4.20 16.99 -27.05
CA LEU A 42 3.78 16.34 -25.83
C LEU A 42 2.51 17.03 -25.35
N THR A 43 1.38 16.33 -25.30
CA THR A 43 0.11 16.93 -24.87
C THR A 43 0.19 17.43 -23.42
N GLU A 44 -0.56 18.48 -23.08
CA GLU A 44 -0.63 19.01 -21.70
C GLU A 44 -0.88 17.93 -20.64
N LYS A 45 -1.77 16.97 -20.93
CA LYS A 45 -2.06 15.82 -20.05
C LYS A 45 -0.80 14.97 -19.78
N GLN A 46 0.00 14.73 -20.81
CA GLN A 46 1.23 13.95 -20.70
C GLN A 46 2.31 14.73 -19.94
N LEU A 47 2.42 16.04 -20.17
CA LEU A 47 3.32 16.92 -19.42
C LEU A 47 2.97 16.91 -17.93
N LYS A 48 1.70 17.14 -17.59
CA LYS A 48 1.19 17.10 -16.22
C LYS A 48 1.47 15.74 -15.56
N LYS A 49 1.21 14.64 -16.28
CA LYS A 49 1.50 13.29 -15.79
C LYS A 49 2.99 13.06 -15.56
N LYS A 50 3.86 13.55 -16.44
CA LYS A 50 5.32 13.44 -16.32
C LYS A 50 5.82 14.17 -15.08
N ILE A 51 5.40 15.42 -14.88
CA ILE A 51 5.73 16.21 -13.68
C ILE A 51 5.24 15.49 -12.42
N GLN A 52 4.03 14.95 -12.44
CA GLN A 52 3.48 14.22 -11.29
C GLN A 52 4.24 12.92 -10.98
N ASN A 53 4.61 12.16 -12.01
CA ASN A 53 5.46 10.98 -11.84
C ASN A 53 6.82 11.37 -11.25
N MET A 54 7.44 12.45 -11.74
CA MET A 54 8.70 12.98 -11.19
C MET A 54 8.58 13.35 -9.71
N LYS A 55 7.50 14.04 -9.32
CA LYS A 55 7.19 14.34 -7.90
C LYS A 55 7.04 13.07 -7.06
N THR A 56 6.36 12.06 -7.60
CA THR A 56 6.07 10.81 -6.89
C THR A 56 7.35 10.00 -6.67
N GLU A 57 8.18 9.89 -7.70
CA GLU A 57 9.49 9.24 -7.61
C GLU A 57 10.44 9.96 -6.66
N LEU A 58 10.41 11.30 -6.65
CA LEU A 58 11.17 12.08 -5.67
C LEU A 58 10.69 11.79 -4.24
N LYS A 59 9.38 11.84 -3.99
CA LYS A 59 8.80 11.57 -2.67
C LYS A 59 9.17 10.19 -2.13
N LYS A 60 9.10 9.14 -2.95
CA LYS A 60 9.53 7.78 -2.55
C LYS A 60 10.98 7.73 -2.11
N LYS A 61 11.85 8.53 -2.73
CA LYS A 61 13.29 8.58 -2.43
C LYS A 61 13.62 9.47 -1.25
N THR A 62 12.79 10.46 -0.94
CA THR A 62 12.97 11.37 0.20
C THR A 62 12.10 11.02 1.39
N ASP A 63 11.43 9.86 1.38
CA ASP A 63 10.52 9.46 2.45
C ASP A 63 11.29 9.29 3.76
N LYS A 64 10.89 10.08 4.76
CA LYS A 64 11.55 10.17 6.07
C LYS A 64 11.47 8.87 6.87
N THR A 65 10.56 7.97 6.49
CA THR A 65 10.31 6.70 7.20
C THR A 65 11.07 5.52 6.58
N ALA A 66 11.77 5.71 5.46
CA ALA A 66 12.54 4.65 4.81
C ALA A 66 13.71 4.21 5.71
N THR A 67 13.52 3.10 6.41
CA THR A 67 14.51 2.55 7.33
C THR A 67 15.61 1.83 6.54
N GLY A 68 16.83 2.36 6.57
CA GLY A 68 18.01 1.75 5.97
C GLY A 68 19.11 2.77 5.70
N ASN A 69 20.28 2.57 6.32
CA ASN A 69 21.45 3.48 6.25
C ASN A 69 22.15 3.52 4.87
N LYS A 70 21.42 3.46 3.76
CA LYS A 70 21.98 3.61 2.41
C LYS A 70 21.83 5.06 1.96
N LYS A 71 22.96 5.71 1.64
CA LYS A 71 23.00 7.07 1.08
C LYS A 71 22.20 7.13 -0.22
N ILE A 72 21.14 7.93 -0.23
CA ILE A 72 20.28 8.12 -1.40
C ILE A 72 20.93 9.16 -2.32
N VAL A 73 21.43 8.72 -3.48
CA VAL A 73 21.97 9.62 -4.51
C VAL A 73 20.84 10.08 -5.43
N LEU A 74 20.47 11.35 -5.33
CA LEU A 74 19.47 11.98 -6.22
C LEU A 74 20.08 12.34 -7.57
N LYS A 75 19.33 12.10 -8.65
CA LYS A 75 19.66 12.54 -10.01
C LYS A 75 19.62 14.07 -10.09
N ALA A 76 20.35 14.68 -11.04
CA ALA A 76 20.42 16.13 -11.21
C ALA A 76 19.02 16.79 -11.23
N TRP A 77 18.13 16.33 -12.11
CA TRP A 77 16.76 16.86 -12.21
C TRP A 77 15.96 16.76 -10.89
N ALA A 78 16.22 15.72 -10.09
CA ALA A 78 15.51 15.48 -8.83
C ALA A 78 15.96 16.46 -7.75
N LYS A 79 17.23 16.88 -7.78
CA LYS A 79 17.76 17.94 -6.90
C LYS A 79 17.11 19.29 -7.22
N HIS A 80 16.96 19.65 -8.50
CA HIS A 80 16.28 20.88 -8.91
C HIS A 80 14.82 20.91 -8.41
N ILE A 81 14.07 19.82 -8.61
CA ILE A 81 12.67 19.75 -8.13
C ILE A 81 12.60 19.77 -6.58
N LEU A 82 13.55 19.14 -5.90
CA LEU A 82 13.59 19.14 -4.44
C LEU A 82 13.80 20.56 -3.89
N ALA A 83 14.69 21.33 -4.51
CA ALA A 83 14.92 22.74 -4.18
C ALA A 83 13.66 23.59 -4.38
N LEU A 84 12.94 23.40 -5.50
CA LEU A 84 11.68 24.09 -5.77
C LEU A 84 10.56 23.72 -4.78
N MET A 85 10.57 22.49 -4.26
CA MET A 85 9.54 22.01 -3.32
C MET A 85 9.79 22.42 -1.86
N GLU A 86 10.80 23.26 -1.57
CA GLU A 86 11.23 23.64 -0.20
C GLU A 86 11.52 22.41 0.67
N GLY A 87 11.86 21.28 0.06
CA GLY A 87 12.22 20.07 0.79
C GLY A 87 13.58 20.29 1.42
N GLN A 88 13.61 20.51 2.74
CA GLN A 88 14.86 20.35 3.51
C GLN A 88 15.56 19.07 3.08
N GLU A 89 16.89 19.14 3.02
CA GLU A 89 17.78 18.04 2.67
C GLU A 89 17.35 16.72 3.31
N ASN A 90 17.67 15.62 2.63
CA ASN A 90 17.42 14.25 3.06
C ASN A 90 17.67 14.09 4.59
N PRO A 91 16.64 13.77 5.40
CA PRO A 91 16.74 13.75 6.86
C PRO A 91 17.70 12.68 7.39
N VAL A 92 18.21 11.78 6.54
CA VAL A 92 19.27 10.83 6.91
C VAL A 92 20.53 11.54 7.45
N PHE A 93 20.72 12.83 7.16
CA PHE A 93 21.83 13.64 7.68
C PHE A 93 21.42 14.78 8.63
N GLN A 94 20.19 14.80 9.16
CA GLN A 94 19.90 15.69 10.26
C GLN A 94 20.71 15.22 11.47
N LYS A 95 21.91 15.80 11.63
CA LYS A 95 22.74 15.68 12.82
C LYS A 95 21.86 16.03 14.00
N VAL A 96 21.56 15.03 14.83
CA VAL A 96 20.89 15.23 16.12
C VAL A 96 21.71 16.29 16.88
N PRO A 97 21.17 17.48 17.17
CA PRO A 97 21.87 18.49 17.94
C PRO A 97 22.07 17.92 19.34
N GLY A 98 23.30 17.54 19.70
CA GLY A 98 23.62 16.93 20.98
C GLY A 98 24.70 15.85 20.94
N ALA A 99 25.09 15.35 19.76
CA ALA A 99 26.26 14.46 19.63
C ALA A 99 27.55 15.30 19.66
N ILE A 100 27.91 15.77 20.85
CA ILE A 100 29.27 16.20 21.18
C ILE A 100 30.11 14.93 21.29
N GLY A 101 31.16 14.85 20.49
CA GLY A 101 32.13 13.77 20.53
C GLY A 101 33.13 13.89 19.40
N SER A 102 34.08 14.83 19.53
CA SER A 102 35.40 14.68 18.92
C SER A 102 35.93 13.28 19.23
N VAL A 103 36.33 12.50 18.23
CA VAL A 103 37.61 11.79 18.21
C VAL A 103 37.97 11.50 16.74
N GLU A 104 39.22 11.80 16.41
CA GLU A 104 39.92 11.50 15.16
C GLU A 104 39.81 10.02 14.73
N GLN A 105 39.99 9.78 13.42
CA GLN A 105 40.36 8.45 12.91
C GLN A 105 41.55 7.87 13.68
N PRO A 106 41.53 6.55 13.94
CA PRO A 106 42.39 5.69 13.13
C PRO A 106 41.80 4.32 12.74
N GLN A 107 42.52 3.72 11.80
CA GLN A 107 42.36 2.43 11.11
C GLN A 107 42.50 1.18 12.03
N PRO A 108 42.22 -0.04 11.52
CA PRO A 108 41.67 -1.17 12.27
C PRO A 108 42.72 -2.11 12.87
N SER A 109 42.38 -2.82 13.95
CA SER A 109 43.13 -3.99 14.45
C SER A 109 42.24 -4.94 15.28
N THR A 110 42.05 -6.15 14.75
CA THR A 110 42.01 -7.48 15.38
C THR A 110 41.41 -7.70 16.78
N SER A 111 40.42 -8.60 16.79
CA SER A 111 40.27 -9.76 17.70
C SER A 111 39.91 -9.52 19.17
N LYS A 112 38.65 -9.80 19.51
CA LYS A 112 38.31 -10.72 20.62
C LYS A 112 36.90 -11.30 20.46
N THR A 113 36.85 -12.61 20.60
CA THR A 113 35.71 -13.51 20.52
C THR A 113 34.81 -13.33 21.75
N GLU A 114 33.55 -12.97 21.53
CA GLU A 114 32.46 -13.29 22.46
C GLU A 114 31.39 -14.05 21.68
N GLU A 115 31.00 -15.20 22.22
CA GLU A 115 30.02 -16.13 21.64
C GLU A 115 28.65 -15.45 21.54
N PHE A 116 28.31 -15.04 20.33
CA PHE A 116 26.97 -14.57 19.99
C PHE A 116 26.07 -15.79 19.76
N ILE A 117 25.20 -16.10 20.72
CA ILE A 117 24.10 -17.05 20.50
C ILE A 117 23.08 -16.34 19.59
N PRO A 118 22.87 -16.76 18.33
CA PRO A 118 21.89 -16.11 17.48
C PRO A 118 20.47 -16.41 17.99
N PRO A 119 19.59 -15.41 18.09
CA PRO A 119 18.17 -15.68 18.32
C PRO A 119 17.61 -16.51 17.16
N PRO A 120 16.63 -17.40 17.42
CA PRO A 120 16.09 -18.29 16.41
C PRO A 120 15.57 -17.50 15.21
N PRO A 121 15.77 -18.01 13.97
CA PRO A 121 15.41 -17.30 12.76
C PRO A 121 13.90 -17.04 12.77
N HIS A 122 13.53 -15.77 12.89
CA HIS A 122 12.18 -15.32 12.64
C HIS A 122 11.92 -15.53 11.14
N VAL A 123 11.27 -16.65 10.81
CA VAL A 123 10.84 -16.96 9.45
C VAL A 123 9.83 -15.88 9.07
N ARG A 124 10.31 -14.85 8.36
CA ARG A 124 9.41 -13.88 7.72
C ARG A 124 8.61 -14.69 6.71
N PRO A 125 7.25 -14.64 6.75
CA PRO A 125 6.45 -15.18 5.67
C PRO A 125 6.97 -14.62 4.35
N LEU A 126 7.32 -15.50 3.41
CA LEU A 126 7.73 -15.07 2.08
C LEU A 126 6.66 -14.12 1.55
N PRO A 127 7.04 -13.00 0.89
CA PRO A 127 6.07 -12.18 0.19
C PRO A 127 5.41 -13.07 -0.86
N HIS A 128 4.15 -13.43 -0.62
CA HIS A 128 3.33 -14.08 -1.63
C HIS A 128 3.36 -13.18 -2.85
N LYS A 129 3.97 -13.65 -3.94
CA LYS A 129 3.83 -13.03 -5.25
C LYS A 129 2.34 -12.92 -5.49
N SER A 130 1.79 -11.71 -5.40
CA SER A 130 0.42 -11.47 -5.82
C SER A 130 0.40 -11.77 -7.31
N THR A 131 0.05 -13.01 -7.67
CA THR A 131 -0.43 -13.31 -8.99
C THR A 131 -1.60 -12.36 -9.19
N VAL A 132 -1.39 -11.35 -10.04
CA VAL A 132 -2.47 -10.51 -10.54
C VAL A 132 -3.36 -11.46 -11.32
N THR A 133 -4.31 -12.09 -10.64
CA THR A 133 -5.41 -12.78 -11.25
C THR A 133 -6.14 -11.72 -12.05
N LYS A 134 -6.03 -11.82 -13.37
CA LYS A 134 -6.86 -11.06 -14.29
C LYS A 134 -8.28 -11.29 -13.80
N ARG A 135 -8.90 -10.26 -13.21
CA ARG A 135 -10.31 -10.29 -12.85
C ARG A 135 -11.07 -10.48 -14.16
N THR A 136 -11.45 -11.72 -14.44
CA THR A 136 -12.43 -12.01 -15.48
C THR A 136 -13.68 -11.26 -15.07
N LYS A 137 -14.11 -10.31 -15.90
CA LYS A 137 -15.41 -9.67 -15.72
C LYS A 137 -16.43 -10.81 -15.72
N LEU A 138 -17.12 -11.00 -14.60
CA LEU A 138 -18.22 -11.94 -14.50
C LEU A 138 -19.26 -11.49 -15.53
N LYS A 139 -19.83 -12.45 -16.26
CA LYS A 139 -20.92 -12.15 -17.19
C LYS A 139 -22.15 -11.80 -16.36
N GLU A 140 -22.73 -10.63 -16.61
CA GLU A 140 -24.00 -10.23 -16.04
C GLU A 140 -25.09 -11.16 -16.59
N THR A 141 -26.02 -11.55 -15.73
CA THR A 141 -27.23 -12.30 -16.09
C THR A 141 -28.34 -11.33 -16.48
N ASP A 142 -29.34 -11.78 -17.24
CA ASP A 142 -30.48 -10.94 -17.67
C ASP A 142 -31.24 -10.30 -16.49
N GLU A 143 -31.13 -10.88 -15.28
CA GLU A 143 -31.73 -10.35 -14.05
C GLU A 143 -30.91 -9.21 -13.39
N THR A 144 -29.63 -9.08 -13.75
CA THR A 144 -28.69 -8.13 -13.13
C THR A 144 -28.22 -7.02 -14.06
N SER A 145 -28.61 -7.07 -15.35
CA SER A 145 -28.20 -6.10 -16.36
C SER A 145 -28.71 -4.68 -16.09
N ASP A 146 -29.90 -4.57 -15.50
CA ASP A 146 -30.61 -3.29 -15.36
C ASP A 146 -30.45 -2.69 -13.95
N LEU A 147 -29.72 -3.36 -13.07
CA LEU A 147 -29.58 -2.98 -11.67
C LEU A 147 -28.44 -1.99 -11.45
N SER A 148 -28.70 -0.99 -10.60
CA SER A 148 -27.65 -0.10 -10.11
C SER A 148 -26.64 -0.87 -9.24
N ASN A 149 -25.42 -0.35 -9.15
CA ASN A 149 -24.36 -0.96 -8.32
C ASN A 149 -24.79 -1.10 -6.84
N THR A 150 -25.60 -0.17 -6.34
CA THR A 150 -26.18 -0.23 -4.99
C THR A 150 -27.18 -1.38 -4.84
N GLU A 151 -28.01 -1.65 -5.84
CA GLU A 151 -28.97 -2.75 -5.81
C GLU A 151 -28.27 -4.10 -5.94
N LEU A 152 -27.26 -4.20 -6.80
CA LEU A 152 -26.40 -5.37 -6.91
C LEU A 152 -25.72 -5.70 -5.59
N GLN A 153 -25.15 -4.70 -4.91
CA GLN A 153 -24.55 -4.88 -3.58
C GLN A 153 -25.59 -5.36 -2.55
N ARG A 154 -26.81 -4.81 -2.58
CA ARG A 154 -27.89 -5.24 -1.68
C ARG A 154 -28.31 -6.68 -1.94
N LEU A 155 -28.44 -7.10 -3.20
CA LEU A 155 -28.77 -8.48 -3.56
C LEU A 155 -27.72 -9.47 -3.08
N VAL A 156 -26.44 -9.17 -3.34
CA VAL A 156 -25.33 -10.01 -2.88
C VAL A 156 -25.34 -10.17 -1.36
N LEU A 157 -25.63 -9.10 -0.60
CA LEU A 157 -25.75 -9.19 0.86
C LEU A 157 -26.92 -10.08 1.30
N LEU A 158 -28.08 -9.98 0.64
CA LEU A 158 -29.25 -10.80 0.96
C LEU A 158 -28.98 -12.29 0.70
N GLU A 159 -28.39 -12.62 -0.44
CA GLU A 159 -28.03 -13.99 -0.80
C GLU A 159 -26.97 -14.56 0.15
N GLN A 160 -25.97 -13.75 0.53
CA GLN A 160 -24.99 -14.15 1.56
C GLN A 160 -25.65 -14.43 2.91
N LEU A 161 -26.62 -13.62 3.33
CA LEU A 161 -27.36 -13.84 4.58
C LEU A 161 -28.17 -15.14 4.53
N GLU A 162 -28.78 -15.44 3.40
CA GLU A 162 -29.54 -16.68 3.20
C GLU A 162 -28.64 -17.91 3.27
N LEU A 163 -27.49 -17.89 2.58
CA LEU A 163 -26.48 -18.95 2.68
C LEU A 163 -25.99 -19.17 4.12
N ILE A 164 -25.79 -18.08 4.87
CA ILE A 164 -25.40 -18.15 6.28
C ILE A 164 -26.49 -18.82 7.12
N LYS A 165 -27.77 -18.50 6.88
CA LYS A 165 -28.90 -19.11 7.61
C LYS A 165 -28.96 -20.62 7.35
N VAL A 166 -28.90 -21.04 6.08
CA VAL A 166 -28.93 -22.46 5.69
C VAL A 166 -27.76 -23.22 6.32
N ARG A 167 -26.56 -22.63 6.33
CA ARG A 167 -25.38 -23.25 6.97
C ARG A 167 -25.61 -23.44 8.48
N LYS A 168 -26.13 -22.43 9.18
CA LYS A 168 -26.42 -22.51 10.61
C LYS A 168 -27.46 -23.60 10.93
N GLU A 169 -28.50 -23.73 10.12
CA GLU A 169 -29.50 -24.78 10.31
C GLU A 169 -28.91 -26.17 10.11
N LYS A 170 -28.07 -26.35 9.09
CA LYS A 170 -27.36 -27.61 8.84
C LYS A 170 -26.45 -27.98 10.01
N GLU A 171 -25.69 -27.03 10.55
CA GLU A 171 -24.84 -27.23 11.72
C GLU A 171 -25.67 -27.60 12.95
N LYS A 172 -26.79 -26.90 13.19
CA LYS A 172 -27.71 -27.21 14.30
C LYS A 172 -28.26 -28.64 14.21
N LEU A 173 -28.68 -29.07 13.02
CA LEU A 173 -29.21 -30.41 12.79
C LEU A 173 -28.14 -31.49 12.98
N LEU A 174 -26.90 -31.19 12.61
CA LEU A 174 -25.77 -32.10 12.82
C LEU A 174 -25.43 -32.23 14.32
N LEU A 175 -25.46 -31.13 15.08
CA LEU A 175 -25.29 -31.16 16.53
C LEU A 175 -26.40 -31.97 17.22
N GLU A 176 -27.66 -31.79 16.80
CA GLU A 176 -28.79 -32.53 17.37
C GLU A 176 -28.67 -34.05 17.14
N LYS A 177 -28.21 -34.46 15.95
CA LYS A 177 -27.95 -35.88 15.65
C LYS A 177 -26.87 -36.47 16.54
N LEU A 178 -25.75 -35.76 16.71
CA LEU A 178 -24.66 -36.20 17.58
C LEU A 178 -25.10 -36.32 19.05
N GLN A 179 -25.95 -35.40 19.51
CA GLN A 179 -26.49 -35.48 20.87
C GLN A 179 -27.41 -36.67 21.07
N LYS A 180 -28.27 -36.99 20.08
CA LYS A 180 -29.13 -38.19 20.12
C LYS A 180 -28.30 -39.47 20.07
N GLU A 181 -27.34 -39.58 19.15
CA GLU A 181 -26.46 -40.75 19.06
C GLU A 181 -25.68 -41.01 20.36
N ASN A 182 -25.17 -39.96 21.01
CA ASN A 182 -24.50 -40.09 22.30
C ASN A 182 -25.47 -40.46 23.45
N GLY A 183 -26.71 -39.96 23.41
CA GLY A 183 -27.75 -40.31 24.37
C GLY A 183 -28.22 -41.76 24.23
N ASP A 184 -28.47 -42.19 23.00
CA ASP A 184 -28.92 -43.54 22.66
C ASP A 184 -27.83 -44.58 23.02
N GLN A 185 -26.55 -44.26 22.78
CA GLN A 185 -25.44 -45.12 23.24
C GLN A 185 -25.37 -45.24 24.77
N PHE A 186 -25.66 -44.16 25.50
CA PHE A 186 -25.68 -44.19 26.96
C PHE A 186 -26.86 -45.00 27.51
N GLU A 187 -28.04 -44.90 26.90
CA GLU A 187 -29.19 -45.74 27.24
C GLU A 187 -28.94 -47.21 26.91
N GLU A 188 -28.32 -47.51 25.77
CA GLU A 188 -27.98 -48.88 25.37
C GLU A 188 -26.99 -49.52 26.36
N ILE A 189 -25.96 -48.79 26.77
CA ILE A 189 -24.99 -49.24 27.79
C ILE A 189 -25.67 -49.48 29.14
N ASN A 190 -26.52 -48.56 29.60
CA ASN A 190 -27.25 -48.74 30.86
C ASN A 190 -28.19 -49.95 30.80
N ASN A 191 -28.96 -50.12 29.71
CA ASN A 191 -29.84 -51.26 29.54
C ASN A 191 -29.07 -52.60 29.51
N LEU A 192 -27.85 -52.63 28.97
CA LEU A 192 -26.97 -53.80 28.99
C LEU A 192 -26.40 -54.12 30.37
N LEU A 193 -26.07 -53.08 31.16
CA LEU A 193 -25.60 -53.20 32.54
C LEU A 193 -26.68 -53.70 33.50
N PHE A 194 -27.91 -53.19 33.38
CA PHE A 194 -29.02 -53.54 34.28
C PHE A 194 -29.77 -54.83 33.89
N ARG A 195 -29.52 -55.42 32.71
CA ARG A 195 -30.04 -56.76 32.34
C ARG A 195 -29.23 -57.94 32.86
N LYS A 196 -28.01 -57.70 33.39
CA LYS A 196 -27.08 -58.74 33.87
C LYS A 196 -27.06 -58.91 35.40
N LEU A 197 -27.92 -58.20 36.12
CA LEU A 197 -28.18 -58.32 37.55
C LEU A 197 -29.53 -59.02 37.77
#